data_AF-W7WD24-F1
#
_entry.id   AF-W7WD24-F1
#
_cell.length_a   1.000
_cell.length_b   1.000
_cell.length_c   1.000
_cell.angle_alpha   90.00
_cell.angle_beta   90.00
_cell.angle_gamma   90.00
#
_symmetry.space_group_name_H-M   'P 1'
#
loop_
_entity.id
_entity.type
_entity.pdbx_description
1 polymer ?
#
loop_
_entity_poly.entity_id
_entity_poly.type
_entity_poly.pdbx_seq_one_letter_code
_entity_poly.pdbx_strand_id
1 'polypeptide(L)'
;MILAPVLRERKGEHGELFEDMQARGYVRFRIDGAVHEITDLPKLKKNEKHDIDVVIDRLKVRPEMGQRLAESFEAALRFADGRAIAWEMDSGQEHLFSAKFACPICSYSLAELEPRLFSFNSPAGACPSCDGLGEVTVFDPERVVAFPSLSLASGAIKGWDRRNAYTHSMLESVARHYGFDTDTPFEQLAPEHRQVLLHGSGETEIAFVYASEAASGKKRSVKRSHPFEGIIPSFERRYRETDSVAVREDLARYQAAKPCPDCHGTRLRREARHVKLVDVASGTARPIYEIAHATLREAQQVFDGLRLQGAKAEIADKVVREISSRLKFLNDVGLNYLSLDRSADTLSGGEAQRIRLASQIGSGLTGVMYVLDEPSIGLHQRDNDRLIATLKHLRDIGNSVLVVEHDEDMIRAADHVIDMGPGAGVHGGRVIAQGASRTYARRPNR
;
A
#
# COMPACT_ATOMS: atom_id res chain seq x y z
N MET A 1 15.80 39.05 -6.18
CA MET A 1 17.10 38.61 -5.65
C MET A 1 17.25 37.14 -5.93
N ILE A 2 18.44 36.68 -6.28
CA ILE A 2 18.80 35.27 -6.30
C ILE A 2 19.52 34.96 -5.00
N LEU A 3 19.04 33.95 -4.29
CA LEU A 3 19.50 33.58 -2.96
C LEU A 3 19.94 32.11 -2.94
N ALA A 4 20.97 31.82 -2.15
CA ALA A 4 21.40 30.46 -1.85
C ALA A 4 20.97 30.08 -0.43
N PRO A 5 20.02 29.14 -0.26
CA PRO A 5 19.54 28.72 1.06
C PRO A 5 20.54 27.77 1.73
N VAL A 6 21.60 28.35 2.30
CA VAL A 6 22.71 27.60 2.91
C VAL A 6 22.28 26.89 4.20
N LEU A 7 21.31 27.45 4.94
CA LEU A 7 20.88 26.90 6.22
C LEU A 7 19.37 27.07 6.42
N ARG A 8 18.73 26.00 6.93
CA ARG A 8 17.29 25.94 7.19
C ARG A 8 16.99 25.24 8.51
N GLU A 9 16.15 25.85 9.34
CA GLU A 9 15.60 25.29 10.57
C GLU A 9 16.66 24.72 11.54
N ARG A 10 17.88 25.28 11.56
CA ARG A 10 18.97 24.80 12.43
C ARG A 10 19.24 25.73 13.59
N LYS A 11 19.40 25.14 14.77
CA LYS A 11 19.81 25.85 15.99
C LYS A 11 21.28 26.21 15.97
N GLY A 12 21.62 27.40 16.44
CA GLY A 12 23.01 27.85 16.57
C GLY A 12 23.23 29.30 16.17
N GLU A 13 24.41 29.81 16.48
CA GLU A 13 24.79 31.20 16.19
C GLU A 13 25.45 31.36 14.82
N HIS A 14 25.89 30.25 14.21
CA HIS A 14 26.38 30.14 12.83
C HIS A 14 27.45 31.17 12.40
N GLY A 15 28.27 31.68 13.34
CA GLY A 15 29.33 32.66 13.07
C GLY A 15 30.31 32.23 11.98
N GLU A 16 30.79 30.98 12.05
CA GLU A 16 31.73 30.41 11.06
C GLU A 16 31.16 30.43 9.62
N LEU A 17 29.84 30.28 9.47
CA LEU A 17 29.19 30.34 8.15
C LEU A 17 29.30 31.74 7.55
N PHE A 18 29.09 32.79 8.36
CA PHE A 18 29.19 34.17 7.89
C PHE A 18 30.64 34.52 7.51
N GLU A 19 31.62 34.06 8.29
CA GLU A 19 33.05 34.26 8.00
C GLU A 19 33.49 33.56 6.70
N ASP A 20 33.08 32.30 6.47
CA ASP A 20 33.39 31.58 5.23
C ASP A 20 32.75 32.26 4.01
N MET A 21 31.50 32.72 4.13
CA MET A 21 30.83 33.44 3.04
C MET A 21 31.46 34.82 2.79
N GLN A 22 31.94 35.51 3.82
CA GLN A 22 32.67 36.78 3.70
C GLN A 22 33.99 36.59 2.97
N ALA A 23 34.75 35.55 3.32
CA ALA A 23 36.02 35.23 2.66
C ALA A 23 35.84 35.00 1.14
N ARG A 24 34.64 34.57 0.73
CA ARG A 24 34.24 34.36 -0.67
C ARG A 24 33.64 35.61 -1.34
N GLY A 25 33.54 36.72 -0.62
CA GLY A 25 33.10 38.02 -1.14
C GLY A 25 31.59 38.32 -0.97
N TYR A 26 30.84 37.49 -0.25
CA TYR A 26 29.42 37.74 0.01
C TYR A 26 29.22 38.59 1.26
N VAL A 27 28.52 39.72 1.09
CA VAL A 27 28.35 40.73 2.15
C VAL A 27 26.89 40.90 2.59
N ARG A 28 25.94 40.20 1.96
CA ARG A 28 24.51 40.31 2.24
C ARG A 28 23.90 38.95 2.50
N PHE A 29 23.09 38.89 3.54
CA PHE A 29 22.40 37.69 3.98
C PHE A 29 20.93 38.02 4.22
N ARG A 30 20.04 37.07 3.96
CA ARG A 30 18.67 37.13 4.46
C ARG A 30 18.55 36.14 5.60
N ILE A 31 18.24 36.64 6.79
CA ILE A 31 18.17 35.87 8.02
C ILE A 31 16.75 36.02 8.58
N ASP A 32 16.08 34.89 8.80
CA ASP A 32 14.70 34.84 9.31
C ASP A 32 13.74 35.79 8.56
N GLY A 33 13.94 35.91 7.25
CA GLY A 33 13.13 36.74 6.34
C GLY A 33 13.61 38.19 6.17
N ALA A 34 14.52 38.69 7.00
CA ALA A 34 15.04 40.06 6.92
C ALA A 34 16.42 40.10 6.24
N VAL A 35 16.68 41.11 5.40
CA VAL A 35 17.97 41.27 4.72
C VAL A 35 18.91 42.11 5.58
N HIS A 36 20.10 41.56 5.84
CA HIS A 36 21.15 42.18 6.64
C HIS A 36 22.45 42.26 5.82
N GLU A 37 23.21 43.34 6.03
CA GLU A 37 24.60 43.41 5.58
C GLU A 37 25.51 42.80 6.64
N ILE A 38 26.68 42.32 6.22
CA ILE A 38 27.60 41.64 7.13
C ILE A 38 28.09 42.53 8.29
N THR A 39 28.09 43.85 8.10
CA THR A 39 28.43 44.83 9.12
C THR A 39 27.34 45.02 10.18
N ASP A 40 26.11 44.58 9.90
CA ASP A 40 24.93 44.75 10.75
C ASP A 40 24.13 43.44 10.85
N LEU A 41 24.83 42.36 11.23
CA LEU A 41 24.22 41.06 11.46
C LEU A 41 23.53 41.01 12.84
N PRO A 42 22.30 40.48 12.93
CA PRO A 42 21.64 40.26 14.20
C PRO A 42 22.36 39.17 15.00
N LYS A 43 22.39 39.31 16.33
CA LYS A 43 22.88 38.24 17.21
C LYS A 43 21.89 37.08 17.23
N LEU A 44 22.25 35.99 16.55
CA LEU A 44 21.49 34.75 16.55
C LEU A 44 21.57 34.05 17.90
N LYS A 45 20.49 33.40 18.32
CA LYS A 45 20.41 32.75 19.63
C LYS A 45 20.66 31.26 19.47
N LYS A 46 21.62 30.73 20.24
CA LYS A 46 22.03 29.32 20.18
C LYS A 46 20.89 28.28 20.29
N ASN A 47 19.81 28.59 21.02
CA ASN A 47 18.72 27.65 21.28
C ASN A 47 17.53 27.79 20.32
N GLU A 48 17.51 28.84 19.49
CA GLU A 48 16.46 29.09 18.51
C GLU A 48 16.91 28.59 17.14
N LYS A 49 15.94 28.21 16.30
CA LYS A 49 16.21 27.79 14.93
C LYS A 49 16.23 29.02 14.04
N HIS A 50 17.15 29.03 13.09
CA HIS A 50 17.32 30.14 12.16
C HIS A 50 17.34 29.63 10.71
N ASP A 51 16.91 30.49 9.80
CA ASP A 51 17.02 30.33 8.35
C ASP A 51 18.01 31.37 7.81
N ILE A 52 19.04 30.92 7.08
CA ILE A 52 20.06 31.81 6.53
C ILE A 52 20.18 31.57 5.02
N ASP A 53 20.03 32.66 4.28
CA ASP A 53 20.16 32.76 2.84
C ASP A 53 21.32 33.70 2.49
N VAL A 54 22.21 33.27 1.61
CA VAL A 54 23.23 34.16 1.05
C VAL A 54 22.64 34.87 -0.16
N VAL A 55 22.76 36.20 -0.21
CA VAL A 55 22.32 36.98 -1.38
C VAL A 55 23.40 36.87 -2.46
N ILE A 56 23.10 36.14 -3.53
CA ILE A 56 24.05 35.88 -4.63
C ILE A 56 24.01 37.02 -5.65
N ASP A 57 22.82 37.42 -6.10
CA ASP A 57 22.68 38.54 -7.03
C ASP A 57 21.37 39.32 -6.82
N ARG A 58 21.42 40.61 -7.14
CA ARG A 58 20.28 41.52 -7.15
C ARG A 58 20.18 42.15 -8.53
N LEU A 59 19.19 41.70 -9.29
CA LEU A 59 18.97 42.11 -10.67
C LEU A 59 17.49 42.39 -10.93
N LYS A 60 17.23 43.23 -11.93
CA LYS A 60 15.89 43.48 -12.49
C LYS A 60 15.79 42.70 -13.79
N VAL A 61 14.86 41.75 -13.88
CA VAL A 61 14.76 40.83 -15.02
C VAL A 61 14.50 41.60 -16.33
N ARG A 62 15.37 41.39 -17.33
CA ARG A 62 15.25 41.91 -18.70
C ARG A 62 15.67 40.83 -19.71
N PRO A 63 15.18 40.86 -20.96
CA PRO A 63 15.45 39.82 -21.96
C PRO A 63 16.94 39.53 -22.19
N GLU A 64 17.79 40.55 -22.13
CA GLU A 64 19.24 40.48 -22.36
C GLU A 64 20.03 39.86 -21.19
N MET A 65 19.41 39.57 -20.05
CA MET A 65 20.11 39.14 -18.83
C MET A 65 20.25 37.63 -18.66
N GLY A 66 19.95 36.84 -19.70
CA GLY A 66 19.96 35.38 -19.64
C GLY A 66 21.27 34.79 -19.12
N GLN A 67 22.42 35.27 -19.60
CA GLN A 67 23.74 34.79 -19.16
C GLN A 67 24.00 35.09 -17.69
N ARG A 68 23.76 36.32 -17.24
CA ARG A 68 23.96 36.71 -15.83
C ARG A 68 23.02 35.96 -14.89
N LEU A 69 21.79 35.70 -15.31
CA LEU A 69 20.84 34.87 -14.57
C LEU A 69 21.37 33.44 -14.42
N ALA A 70 21.87 32.84 -15.50
CA ALA A 70 22.45 31.49 -15.45
C ALA A 70 23.65 31.42 -14.48
N GLU A 71 24.59 32.37 -14.57
CA GLU A 71 25.76 32.45 -13.68
C GLU A 71 25.34 32.62 -12.20
N SER A 72 24.32 33.44 -11.93
CA SER A 72 23.78 33.65 -10.59
C SER A 72 23.14 32.38 -10.03
N PHE A 73 22.37 31.65 -10.85
CA PHE A 73 21.78 30.39 -10.46
C PHE A 73 22.82 29.30 -10.27
N GLU A 74 23.84 29.18 -11.13
CA GLU A 74 24.94 28.24 -10.95
C GLU A 74 25.70 28.49 -9.64
N ALA A 75 25.98 29.76 -9.32
CA ALA A 75 26.58 30.13 -8.05
C ALA A 75 25.68 29.71 -6.87
N ALA A 76 24.39 30.08 -6.91
CA ALA A 76 23.46 29.75 -5.84
C ALA A 76 23.33 28.23 -5.61
N LEU A 77 23.16 27.47 -6.69
CA LEU A 77 23.09 26.01 -6.67
C LEU A 77 24.38 25.41 -6.11
N ARG A 78 25.56 25.95 -6.45
CA ARG A 78 26.85 25.44 -5.93
C ARG A 78 26.97 25.63 -4.42
N PHE A 79 26.52 26.77 -3.88
CA PHE A 79 26.65 27.06 -2.45
C PHE A 79 25.60 26.37 -1.57
N ALA A 80 24.41 26.11 -2.10
CA ALA A 80 23.31 25.53 -1.32
C ALA A 80 22.98 24.07 -1.68
N ASP A 81 23.97 23.30 -2.15
CA ASP A 81 23.87 21.88 -2.52
C ASP A 81 22.76 21.58 -3.54
N GLY A 82 22.74 22.37 -4.62
CA GLY A 82 21.77 22.26 -5.70
C GLY A 82 20.42 22.91 -5.36
N ARG A 83 20.40 23.97 -4.55
CA ARG A 83 19.17 24.75 -4.24
C ARG A 83 19.36 26.23 -4.55
N ALA A 84 18.29 26.90 -4.94
CA ALA A 84 18.27 28.33 -5.15
C ALA A 84 16.87 28.88 -4.86
N ILE A 85 16.80 30.15 -4.44
CA ILE A 85 15.54 30.86 -4.25
C ILE A 85 15.60 32.12 -5.10
N ALA A 86 14.61 32.33 -5.96
CA ALA A 86 14.37 33.62 -6.58
C ALA A 86 13.28 34.33 -5.78
N TRP A 87 13.66 35.42 -5.12
CA TRP A 87 12.74 36.25 -4.34
C TRP A 87 12.43 37.54 -5.08
N GLU A 88 11.17 37.77 -5.40
CA GLU A 88 10.68 39.01 -5.99
C GLU A 88 10.61 40.10 -4.91
N MET A 89 11.41 41.15 -5.05
CA MET A 89 11.46 42.22 -4.05
C MET A 89 10.20 43.10 -4.04
N ASP A 90 9.54 43.24 -5.19
CA ASP A 90 8.39 44.13 -5.35
C ASP A 90 7.09 43.47 -4.85
N SER A 91 6.91 42.16 -5.09
CA SER A 91 5.73 41.39 -4.72
C SER A 91 5.90 40.59 -3.42
N GLY A 92 7.14 40.35 -3.00
CA GLY A 92 7.48 39.44 -1.90
C GLY A 92 7.39 37.96 -2.27
N GLN A 93 7.04 37.61 -3.52
CA GLN A 93 6.86 36.22 -3.94
C GLN A 93 8.20 35.45 -3.97
N GLU A 94 8.20 34.23 -3.44
CA GLU A 94 9.34 33.32 -3.50
C GLU A 94 9.12 32.20 -4.51
N HIS A 95 10.15 31.94 -5.30
CA HIS A 95 10.23 30.82 -6.23
C HIS A 95 11.39 29.93 -5.82
N LEU A 96 11.08 28.69 -5.46
CA LEU A 96 12.06 27.73 -4.97
C LEU A 96 12.53 26.83 -6.12
N PHE A 97 13.85 26.63 -6.21
CA PHE A 97 14.46 25.80 -7.25
C PHE A 97 15.38 24.76 -6.61
N SER A 98 15.41 23.56 -7.18
CA SER A 98 16.43 22.57 -6.89
C SER A 98 16.90 21.88 -8.16
N ALA A 99 18.21 21.66 -8.26
CA ALA A 99 18.85 20.86 -9.30
C ALA A 99 18.81 19.35 -9.00
N LYS A 100 18.39 18.98 -7.78
CA LYS A 100 18.13 17.59 -7.36
C LYS A 100 16.62 17.42 -7.17
N PHE A 101 16.13 16.19 -7.07
CA PHE A 101 14.77 15.94 -6.57
C PHE A 101 14.72 16.13 -5.04
N ALA A 102 15.13 17.30 -4.56
CA ALA A 102 15.19 17.63 -3.14
C ALA A 102 14.16 18.71 -2.79
N CYS A 103 13.52 18.53 -1.64
CA CYS A 103 12.66 19.54 -1.06
C CYS A 103 13.51 20.77 -0.70
N PRO A 104 13.21 21.95 -1.27
CA PRO A 104 13.98 23.17 -1.01
C PRO A 104 13.87 23.67 0.44
N ILE A 105 12.87 23.19 1.19
CA ILE A 105 12.60 23.58 2.58
C ILE A 105 13.30 22.64 3.56
N CYS A 106 12.95 21.34 3.54
CA CYS A 106 13.42 20.38 4.54
C CYS A 106 14.63 19.53 4.08
N SER A 107 15.16 19.76 2.88
CA SER A 107 16.32 19.03 2.31
C SER A 107 16.11 17.52 2.10
N TYR A 108 14.88 17.02 2.26
CA TYR A 108 14.54 15.65 1.92
C TYR A 108 14.78 15.44 0.42
N SER A 109 15.65 14.50 0.06
CA SER A 109 15.99 14.20 -1.32
C SER A 109 15.40 12.87 -1.75
N LEU A 110 14.87 12.85 -2.96
CA LEU A 110 14.43 11.68 -3.68
C LEU A 110 15.52 11.28 -4.67
N ALA A 111 15.67 9.98 -4.87
CA ALA A 111 16.37 9.46 -6.03
C ALA A 111 15.59 9.80 -7.32
N GLU A 112 16.25 9.65 -8.47
CA GLU A 112 15.58 9.79 -9.76
C GLU A 112 14.36 8.87 -9.85
N LEU A 113 13.29 9.38 -10.45
CA LEU A 113 12.02 8.67 -10.56
C LEU A 113 12.10 7.61 -11.65
N GLU A 114 12.51 6.42 -11.25
CA GLU A 114 12.56 5.24 -12.13
C GLU A 114 11.35 4.32 -11.93
N PRO A 115 10.94 3.53 -12.95
CA PRO A 115 9.83 2.59 -12.82
C PRO A 115 9.93 1.62 -11.64
N ARG A 116 11.15 1.19 -11.28
CA ARG A 116 11.41 0.29 -10.13
C ARG A 116 11.00 0.89 -8.79
N LEU A 117 10.93 2.22 -8.66
CA LEU A 117 10.44 2.92 -7.48
C LEU A 117 8.96 2.61 -7.20
N PHE A 118 8.20 2.27 -8.24
CA PHE A 118 6.76 1.96 -8.16
C PHE A 118 6.48 0.46 -8.11
N SER A 119 7.53 -0.38 -8.00
CA SER A 119 7.40 -1.82 -7.88
C SER A 119 7.57 -2.25 -6.43
N PHE A 120 6.53 -2.84 -5.85
CA PHE A 120 6.60 -3.46 -4.52
C PHE A 120 7.42 -4.76 -4.51
N ASN A 121 7.73 -5.33 -5.68
CA ASN A 121 8.61 -6.48 -5.83
C ASN A 121 10.09 -6.08 -5.93
N SER A 122 10.38 -4.79 -5.99
CA SER A 122 11.76 -4.28 -5.98
C SER A 122 12.07 -3.68 -4.62
N PRO A 123 13.24 -3.98 -4.02
CA PRO A 123 13.67 -3.30 -2.81
C PRO A 123 13.69 -1.77 -2.97
N ALA A 124 13.87 -1.26 -4.20
CA ALA A 124 13.85 0.15 -4.54
C ALA A 124 12.47 0.83 -4.45
N GLY A 125 11.37 0.07 -4.41
CA GLY A 125 10.00 0.60 -4.31
C GLY A 125 9.19 0.02 -3.16
N ALA A 126 9.57 -1.16 -2.66
CA ALA A 126 8.93 -1.85 -1.56
C ALA A 126 8.94 -1.03 -0.27
N CYS A 127 7.86 -1.15 0.52
CA CYS A 127 7.83 -0.67 1.89
C CYS A 127 8.88 -1.45 2.72
N PRO A 128 9.82 -0.77 3.42
CA PRO A 128 10.87 -1.44 4.16
C PRO A 128 10.36 -2.25 5.37
N SER A 129 9.20 -1.88 5.91
CA SER A 129 8.65 -2.47 7.15
C SER A 129 7.93 -3.79 6.92
N CYS A 130 7.41 -4.02 5.71
CA CYS A 130 6.74 -5.26 5.32
C CYS A 130 7.35 -5.91 4.07
N ASP A 131 8.50 -5.43 3.62
CA ASP A 131 9.20 -5.89 2.40
C ASP A 131 8.30 -6.01 1.17
N GLY A 132 7.39 -5.04 1.00
CA GLY A 132 6.46 -5.02 -0.14
C GLY A 132 5.26 -5.97 -0.05
N LEU A 133 5.08 -6.71 1.05
CA LEU A 133 3.91 -7.57 1.26
C LEU A 133 2.62 -6.75 1.45
N GLY A 134 2.73 -5.59 2.08
CA GLY A 134 1.60 -4.70 2.42
C GLY A 134 0.86 -5.11 3.68
N GLU A 135 1.10 -6.31 4.17
CA GLU A 135 0.55 -6.84 5.41
C GLU A 135 1.66 -7.26 6.38
N VAL A 136 1.31 -7.28 7.65
CA VAL A 136 2.14 -7.83 8.73
C VAL A 136 1.33 -8.87 9.48
N THR A 137 1.99 -9.95 9.86
CA THR A 137 1.38 -10.99 10.69
C THR A 137 1.51 -10.59 12.14
N VAL A 138 0.38 -10.30 12.78
CA VAL A 138 0.31 -9.91 14.20
C VAL A 138 -0.66 -10.81 14.94
N PHE A 139 -0.49 -10.94 16.25
CA PHE A 139 -1.48 -11.60 17.09
C PHE A 139 -2.75 -10.75 17.14
N ASP A 140 -3.87 -11.33 16.71
CA ASP A 140 -5.14 -10.63 16.64
C ASP A 140 -5.88 -10.76 17.98
N PRO A 141 -6.17 -9.65 18.69
CA PRO A 141 -6.93 -9.69 19.94
C PRO A 141 -8.24 -10.50 19.83
N GLU A 142 -8.93 -10.39 18.71
CA GLU A 142 -10.20 -11.10 18.48
C GLU A 142 -10.01 -12.62 18.35
N ARG A 143 -8.86 -13.07 17.82
CA ARG A 143 -8.53 -14.50 17.75
C ARG A 143 -8.02 -15.02 19.09
N VAL A 144 -7.25 -14.21 19.82
CA VAL A 144 -6.73 -14.55 21.16
C VAL A 144 -7.87 -14.69 22.16
N VAL A 145 -8.84 -13.78 22.13
CA VAL A 145 -10.07 -13.83 22.94
C VAL A 145 -11.18 -14.55 22.17
N ALA A 146 -11.02 -15.86 22.00
CA ALA A 146 -11.94 -16.67 21.20
C ALA A 146 -13.40 -16.65 21.70
N PHE A 147 -13.61 -16.45 23.01
CA PHE A 147 -14.94 -16.47 23.64
C PHE A 147 -15.13 -15.25 24.57
N PRO A 148 -15.43 -14.06 24.02
CA PRO A 148 -15.50 -12.82 24.80
C PRO A 148 -16.66 -12.77 25.80
N SER A 149 -17.69 -13.60 25.60
CA SER A 149 -18.82 -13.77 26.52
C SER A 149 -18.50 -14.61 27.76
N LEU A 150 -17.36 -15.31 27.77
CA LEU A 150 -16.87 -16.03 28.95
C LEU A 150 -16.01 -15.10 29.82
N SER A 151 -15.89 -15.44 31.09
CA SER A 151 -14.93 -14.78 31.97
C SER A 151 -13.50 -15.23 31.69
N LEU A 152 -12.53 -14.45 32.15
CA LEU A 152 -11.11 -14.82 32.06
C LEU A 152 -10.86 -16.16 32.78
N ALA A 153 -11.42 -16.31 33.99
CA ALA A 153 -11.27 -17.51 34.79
C ALA A 153 -11.91 -18.77 34.16
N SER A 154 -12.96 -18.59 33.33
CA SER A 154 -13.68 -19.67 32.65
C SER A 154 -13.14 -20.03 31.26
N GLY A 155 -12.11 -19.33 30.76
CA GLY A 155 -11.46 -19.69 29.50
C GLY A 155 -11.80 -18.80 28.31
N ALA A 156 -12.07 -17.51 28.54
CA ALA A 156 -12.15 -16.52 27.45
C ALA A 156 -10.89 -16.52 26.56
N ILE A 157 -9.73 -16.80 27.16
CA ILE A 157 -8.43 -16.91 26.50
C ILE A 157 -7.81 -18.27 26.84
N LYS A 158 -7.49 -19.07 25.82
CA LYS A 158 -6.96 -20.43 26.02
C LYS A 158 -5.62 -20.40 26.76
N GLY A 159 -5.53 -21.15 27.84
CA GLY A 159 -4.32 -21.28 28.67
C GLY A 159 -4.09 -20.15 29.67
N TRP A 160 -5.01 -19.17 29.72
CA TRP A 160 -5.07 -18.06 30.67
C TRP A 160 -6.33 -18.18 31.55
N ASP A 161 -6.58 -19.38 32.06
CA ASP A 161 -7.77 -19.72 32.85
C ASP A 161 -7.39 -20.51 34.11
N ARG A 162 -8.39 -20.93 34.90
CA ARG A 162 -8.19 -21.71 36.14
C ARG A 162 -7.43 -23.02 35.96
N ARG A 163 -7.36 -23.59 34.75
CA ARG A 163 -6.63 -24.85 34.49
C ARG A 163 -5.13 -24.65 34.53
N ASN A 164 -4.66 -23.42 34.33
CA ASN A 164 -3.24 -23.06 34.43
C ASN A 164 -3.01 -22.19 35.66
N ALA A 165 -2.60 -22.83 36.76
CA ALA A 165 -2.42 -22.18 38.06
C ALA A 165 -1.47 -20.97 38.03
N TYR A 166 -0.42 -21.02 37.19
CA TYR A 166 0.55 -19.94 37.07
C TYR A 166 -0.08 -18.69 36.46
N THR A 167 -0.66 -18.80 35.26
CA THR A 167 -1.30 -17.67 34.56
C THR A 167 -2.53 -17.17 35.32
N HIS A 168 -3.29 -18.07 35.96
CA HIS A 168 -4.42 -17.68 36.79
C HIS A 168 -4.00 -16.79 37.96
N SER A 169 -2.97 -17.18 38.72
CA SER A 169 -2.45 -16.37 39.83
C SER A 169 -1.92 -14.99 39.39
N MET A 170 -1.41 -14.92 38.16
CA MET A 170 -0.98 -13.68 37.54
C MET A 170 -2.18 -12.78 37.22
N LEU A 171 -3.23 -13.32 36.59
CA LEU A 171 -4.46 -12.59 36.29
C LEU A 171 -5.16 -12.07 37.56
N GLU A 172 -5.24 -12.89 38.61
CA GLU A 172 -5.79 -12.46 39.91
C GLU A 172 -5.01 -11.28 40.52
N SER A 173 -3.69 -11.26 40.33
CA SER A 173 -2.85 -10.18 40.83
C SER A 173 -3.07 -8.88 40.04
N VAL A 174 -3.22 -8.96 38.71
CA VAL A 174 -3.58 -7.82 37.85
C VAL A 174 -4.97 -7.30 38.21
N ALA A 175 -5.94 -8.21 38.33
CA ALA A 175 -7.33 -7.91 38.68
C ALA A 175 -7.43 -7.19 40.04
N ARG A 176 -6.66 -7.65 41.04
CA ARG A 176 -6.59 -7.00 42.36
C ARG A 176 -5.99 -5.60 42.31
N HIS A 177 -4.99 -5.37 41.45
CA HIS A 177 -4.32 -4.07 41.34
C HIS A 177 -5.21 -3.02 40.66
N TYR A 178 -5.87 -3.39 39.56
CA TYR A 178 -6.73 -2.48 38.79
C TYR A 178 -8.20 -2.47 39.26
N GLY A 179 -8.59 -3.39 40.13
CA GLY A 179 -9.92 -3.39 40.76
C GLY A 179 -11.03 -3.95 39.86
N PHE A 180 -10.75 -5.02 39.10
CA PHE A 180 -11.79 -5.74 38.34
C PHE A 180 -11.89 -7.22 38.78
N ASP A 181 -12.99 -7.87 38.40
CA ASP A 181 -13.24 -9.27 38.73
C ASP A 181 -12.90 -10.19 37.54
N THR A 182 -12.12 -11.25 37.79
CA THR A 182 -11.74 -12.27 36.81
C THR A 182 -12.90 -13.16 36.37
N ASP A 183 -13.99 -13.21 37.14
CA ASP A 183 -15.22 -13.94 36.81
C ASP A 183 -16.21 -13.11 35.98
N THR A 184 -15.91 -11.83 35.71
CA THR A 184 -16.70 -11.00 34.78
C THR A 184 -16.42 -11.42 33.32
N PRO A 185 -17.45 -11.53 32.45
CA PRO A 185 -17.25 -11.73 31.01
C PRO A 185 -16.30 -10.71 30.40
N PHE A 186 -15.40 -11.15 29.53
CA PHE A 186 -14.33 -10.29 28.99
C PHE A 186 -14.89 -9.04 28.28
N GLU A 187 -15.96 -9.19 27.51
CA GLU A 187 -16.61 -8.08 26.80
C GLU A 187 -17.22 -7.02 27.72
N GLN A 188 -17.55 -7.38 28.96
CA GLN A 188 -18.14 -6.47 29.96
C GLN A 188 -17.06 -5.71 30.75
N LEU A 189 -15.79 -6.08 30.61
CA LEU A 189 -14.69 -5.36 31.22
C LEU A 189 -14.52 -3.98 30.58
N ALA A 190 -14.17 -2.99 31.42
CA ALA A 190 -13.84 -1.65 30.94
C ALA A 190 -12.72 -1.70 29.87
N PRO A 191 -12.75 -0.82 28.85
CA PRO A 191 -11.72 -0.79 27.79
C PRO A 191 -10.29 -0.73 28.34
N GLU A 192 -10.07 0.02 29.42
CA GLU A 192 -8.76 0.16 30.08
C GLU A 192 -8.25 -1.17 30.65
N HIS A 193 -9.13 -1.95 31.28
CA HIS A 193 -8.78 -3.28 31.81
C HIS A 193 -8.46 -4.26 30.68
N ARG A 194 -9.24 -4.23 29.59
CA ARG A 194 -8.95 -5.05 28.39
C ARG A 194 -7.60 -4.69 27.77
N GLN A 195 -7.27 -3.39 27.71
CA GLN A 195 -5.98 -2.91 27.21
C GLN A 195 -4.82 -3.44 28.06
N VAL A 196 -4.90 -3.31 29.39
CA VAL A 196 -3.85 -3.80 30.30
C VAL A 196 -3.69 -5.32 30.22
N LEU A 197 -4.79 -6.06 30.12
CA LEU A 197 -4.77 -7.51 29.98
C LEU A 197 -4.07 -7.96 28.68
N LEU A 198 -4.41 -7.32 27.56
CA LEU A 198 -3.88 -7.72 26.26
C LEU A 198 -2.46 -7.21 26.02
N HIS A 199 -2.17 -5.95 26.36
CA HIS A 199 -0.94 -5.25 25.98
C HIS A 199 0.00 -4.93 27.15
N GLY A 200 -0.41 -5.21 28.38
CA GLY A 200 0.43 -5.05 29.57
C GLY A 200 0.23 -3.73 30.32
N SER A 201 0.91 -3.59 31.46
CA SER A 201 0.83 -2.41 32.35
C SER A 201 1.85 -1.32 32.04
N GLY A 202 2.63 -1.46 30.96
CA GLY A 202 3.70 -0.53 30.61
C GLY A 202 4.80 -0.52 31.68
N GLU A 203 5.01 0.64 32.32
CA GLU A 203 5.99 0.80 33.40
C GLU A 203 5.39 0.59 34.81
N THR A 204 4.06 0.43 34.92
CA THR A 204 3.41 0.26 36.23
C THR A 204 3.74 -1.09 36.84
N GLU A 205 4.36 -1.08 38.02
CA GLU A 205 4.66 -2.29 38.77
C GLU A 205 3.43 -2.88 39.46
N ILE A 206 3.27 -4.20 39.34
CA ILE A 206 2.21 -4.97 39.98
C ILE A 206 2.83 -6.01 40.91
N ALA A 207 2.29 -6.12 42.12
CA ALA A 207 2.69 -7.14 43.08
C ALA A 207 2.04 -8.49 42.75
N PHE A 208 2.82 -9.40 42.18
CA PHE A 208 2.41 -10.76 41.86
C PHE A 208 2.67 -11.73 43.00
N VAL A 209 1.69 -12.60 43.26
CA VAL A 209 1.79 -13.68 44.26
C VAL A 209 1.75 -15.02 43.53
N TYR A 210 2.90 -15.65 43.38
CA TYR A 210 3.02 -16.97 42.75
C TYR A 210 2.89 -18.06 43.80
N ALA A 211 1.90 -18.94 43.64
CA ALA A 211 1.75 -20.12 44.48
C ALA A 211 2.39 -21.33 43.80
N SER A 212 3.32 -21.99 44.49
CA SER A 212 3.89 -23.28 44.07
C SER A 212 3.61 -24.34 45.13
N GLU A 213 3.24 -25.55 44.70
CA GLU A 213 3.20 -26.71 45.59
C GLU A 213 4.60 -27.29 45.74
N ALA A 214 5.12 -27.31 46.98
CA ALA A 214 6.34 -28.03 47.28
C ALA A 214 6.08 -29.54 47.28
N ALA A 215 7.11 -30.36 47.02
CA ALA A 215 7.03 -31.82 47.07
C ALA A 215 6.54 -32.40 48.43
N SER A 216 6.49 -31.58 49.48
CA SER A 216 5.98 -31.92 50.82
C SER A 216 4.51 -31.51 51.07
N GLY A 217 3.78 -31.04 50.04
CA GLY A 217 2.37 -30.63 50.16
C GLY A 217 2.15 -29.27 50.84
N LYS A 218 3.19 -28.59 51.33
CA LYS A 218 3.10 -27.21 51.85
C LYS A 218 3.10 -26.20 50.69
N LYS A 219 2.05 -25.39 50.60
CA LYS A 219 1.96 -24.27 49.65
C LYS A 219 2.99 -23.20 50.03
N ARG A 220 3.93 -22.92 49.13
CA ARG A 220 4.86 -21.78 49.24
C ARG A 220 4.38 -20.69 48.30
N SER A 221 4.24 -19.46 48.83
CA SER A 221 3.94 -18.28 48.03
C SER A 221 5.16 -17.38 47.95
N VAL A 222 5.49 -16.94 46.73
CA VAL A 222 6.58 -15.99 46.48
C VAL A 222 5.95 -14.71 45.95
N LYS A 223 6.27 -13.58 46.60
CA LYS A 223 5.84 -12.25 46.14
C LYS A 223 6.93 -11.62 45.29
N ARG A 224 6.58 -11.09 44.13
CA ARG A 224 7.48 -10.31 43.25
C ARG A 224 6.74 -9.10 42.70
N SER A 225 7.43 -7.97 42.61
CA SER A 225 6.92 -6.77 41.94
C SER A 225 7.59 -6.67 40.58
N HIS A 226 6.80 -6.53 39.51
CA HIS A 226 7.28 -6.20 38.17
C HIS A 226 6.11 -5.72 37.31
N PRO A 227 6.36 -5.10 36.15
CA PRO A 227 5.30 -4.81 35.20
C PRO A 227 4.67 -6.08 34.63
N PHE A 228 3.38 -6.00 34.31
CA PHE A 228 2.69 -7.04 33.57
C PHE A 228 3.01 -6.90 32.08
N GLU A 229 3.58 -7.94 31.49
CA GLU A 229 3.94 -7.98 30.07
C GLU A 229 2.73 -7.89 29.14
N GLY A 230 1.56 -8.39 29.56
CA GLY A 230 0.39 -8.55 28.69
C GLY A 230 0.35 -9.92 28.01
N ILE A 231 -0.86 -10.33 27.62
CA ILE A 231 -1.11 -11.63 27.00
C ILE A 231 -0.52 -11.69 25.58
N ILE A 232 -0.70 -10.63 24.78
CA ILE A 232 -0.22 -10.58 23.40
C ILE A 232 1.32 -10.52 23.33
N PRO A 233 2.02 -9.63 24.07
CA PRO A 233 3.48 -9.64 24.07
C PRO A 233 4.07 -10.96 24.58
N SER A 234 3.40 -11.61 25.55
CA SER A 234 3.77 -12.95 25.99
C SER A 234 3.66 -14.00 24.88
N PHE A 235 2.61 -13.94 24.05
CA PHE A 235 2.44 -14.82 22.88
C PHE A 235 3.50 -14.53 21.81
N GLU A 236 3.79 -13.27 21.53
CA GLU A 236 4.84 -12.84 20.60
C GLU A 236 6.22 -13.35 21.02
N ARG A 237 6.59 -13.16 22.29
CA ARG A 237 7.85 -13.66 22.84
C ARG A 237 7.93 -15.18 22.73
N ARG A 238 6.89 -15.89 23.18
CA ARG A 238 6.86 -17.37 23.11
C ARG A 238 6.95 -17.88 21.67
N TYR A 239 6.28 -17.23 20.73
CA TYR A 239 6.35 -17.61 19.31
C TYR A 239 7.77 -17.47 18.75
N ARG A 240 8.48 -16.40 19.13
CA ARG A 240 9.86 -16.10 18.69
C ARG A 240 10.90 -17.01 19.35
N GLU A 241 10.76 -17.29 20.64
CA GLU A 241 11.76 -18.01 21.45
C GLU A 241 11.57 -19.53 21.48
N THR A 242 10.37 -20.03 21.15
CA THR A 242 10.09 -21.48 21.25
C THR A 242 10.71 -22.25 20.09
N ASP A 243 11.47 -23.30 20.41
CA ASP A 243 12.01 -24.26 19.42
C ASP A 243 11.03 -25.40 19.04
N SER A 244 9.94 -25.55 19.79
CA SER A 244 8.90 -26.55 19.51
C SER A 244 7.97 -26.14 18.37
N VAL A 245 7.97 -26.93 17.29
CA VAL A 245 7.10 -26.73 16.11
C VAL A 245 5.62 -26.74 16.51
N ALA A 246 5.20 -27.70 17.34
CA ALA A 246 3.80 -27.83 17.77
C ALA A 246 3.30 -26.57 18.50
N VAL A 247 4.12 -26.00 19.39
CA VAL A 247 3.77 -24.76 20.10
C VAL A 247 3.71 -23.57 19.14
N ARG A 248 4.62 -23.52 18.17
CA ARG A 248 4.63 -22.47 17.15
C ARG A 248 3.38 -22.51 16.27
N GLU A 249 2.98 -23.70 15.80
CA GLU A 249 1.75 -23.90 15.02
C GLU A 249 0.49 -23.56 15.82
N ASP A 250 0.42 -23.95 17.10
CA ASP A 250 -0.70 -23.61 17.98
C ASP A 250 -0.85 -22.10 18.19
N LEU A 251 0.28 -21.39 18.37
CA LEU A 251 0.28 -19.93 18.52
C LEU A 251 -0.03 -19.20 17.21
N ALA A 252 0.44 -19.71 16.06
CA ALA A 252 0.17 -19.14 14.74
C ALA A 252 -1.32 -19.01 14.43
N ARG A 253 -2.17 -19.88 15.00
CA ARG A 253 -3.64 -19.82 14.83
C ARG A 253 -4.26 -18.52 15.37
N TYR A 254 -3.61 -17.88 16.32
CA TYR A 254 -4.06 -16.59 16.88
C TYR A 254 -3.53 -15.39 16.10
N GLN A 255 -2.64 -15.60 15.13
CA GLN A 255 -2.15 -14.54 14.28
C GLN A 255 -3.14 -14.27 13.14
N ALA A 256 -3.20 -13.03 12.69
CA ALA A 256 -3.89 -12.63 11.49
C ALA A 256 -3.00 -11.70 10.67
N ALA A 257 -3.14 -11.76 9.35
CA ALA A 257 -2.62 -10.72 8.49
C ALA A 257 -3.42 -9.43 8.71
N LYS A 258 -2.72 -8.35 9.05
CA LYS A 258 -3.29 -7.00 9.14
C LYS A 258 -2.54 -6.07 8.18
N PRO A 259 -3.16 -5.00 7.68
CA PRO A 259 -2.46 -4.01 6.88
C PRO A 259 -1.24 -3.47 7.63
N CYS A 260 -0.11 -3.38 6.92
CA CYS A 260 1.13 -2.84 7.47
C CYS A 260 0.89 -1.41 8.00
N PRO A 261 1.30 -1.08 9.23
CA PRO A 261 1.05 0.24 9.82
C PRO A 261 1.77 1.39 9.08
N ASP A 262 2.89 1.12 8.41
CA ASP A 262 3.70 2.17 7.78
C ASP A 262 3.24 2.47 6.36
N CYS A 263 2.89 1.44 5.58
CA CYS A 263 2.39 1.60 4.22
C CYS A 263 0.87 1.53 4.10
N HIS A 264 0.15 1.17 5.16
CA HIS A 264 -1.31 1.01 5.20
C HIS A 264 -1.84 0.09 4.09
N GLY A 265 -1.15 -1.02 3.79
CA GLY A 265 -1.57 -1.94 2.73
C GLY A 265 -1.04 -1.62 1.33
N THR A 266 -0.50 -0.43 1.10
CA THR A 266 -0.10 0.01 -0.26
C THR A 266 1.14 -0.69 -0.83
N ARG A 267 1.88 -1.44 0.00
CA ARG A 267 3.13 -2.16 -0.36
C ARG A 267 4.32 -1.29 -0.76
N LEU A 268 4.12 0.00 -0.93
CA LEU A 268 5.12 0.93 -1.43
C LEU A 268 5.75 1.77 -0.32
N ARG A 269 7.00 2.17 -0.55
CA ARG A 269 7.70 3.15 0.28
C ARG A 269 7.02 4.53 0.24
N ARG A 270 7.38 5.38 1.20
CA ARG A 270 6.77 6.70 1.37
C ARG A 270 6.97 7.59 0.14
N GLU A 271 8.17 7.59 -0.40
CA GLU A 271 8.62 8.31 -1.59
C GLU A 271 7.65 8.08 -2.77
N ALA A 272 7.45 6.80 -3.11
CA ALA A 272 6.65 6.36 -4.25
C ALA A 272 5.17 6.76 -4.10
N ARG A 273 4.65 6.71 -2.87
CA ARG A 273 3.27 7.15 -2.56
C ARG A 273 3.03 8.64 -2.75
N HIS A 274 4.07 9.46 -2.75
CA HIS A 274 3.94 10.91 -2.91
C HIS A 274 4.15 11.39 -4.36
N VAL A 275 4.39 10.48 -5.30
CA VAL A 275 4.40 10.79 -6.74
C VAL A 275 2.98 10.65 -7.28
N LYS A 276 2.45 11.73 -7.86
CA LYS A 276 1.05 11.82 -8.30
C LYS A 276 0.95 12.11 -9.79
N LEU A 277 -0.01 11.47 -10.44
CA LEU A 277 -0.50 11.85 -11.76
C LEU A 277 -1.45 13.03 -11.59
N VAL A 278 -1.15 14.13 -12.28
CA VAL A 278 -1.95 15.36 -12.25
C VAL A 278 -2.69 15.49 -13.57
N ASP A 279 -4.01 15.48 -13.49
CA ASP A 279 -4.87 15.80 -14.62
C ASP A 279 -4.96 17.32 -14.78
N VAL A 280 -4.55 17.84 -15.93
CA VAL A 280 -4.56 19.29 -16.19
C VAL A 280 -5.97 19.84 -16.40
N ALA A 281 -6.95 19.00 -16.77
CA ALA A 281 -8.32 19.44 -16.99
C ALA A 281 -9.08 19.62 -15.67
N SER A 282 -8.97 18.64 -14.76
CA SER A 282 -9.66 18.69 -13.46
C SER A 282 -8.82 19.26 -12.31
N GLY A 283 -7.51 19.39 -12.49
CA GLY A 283 -6.57 19.72 -11.40
C GLY A 283 -6.37 18.60 -10.38
N THR A 284 -6.98 17.43 -10.61
CA THR A 284 -6.94 16.30 -9.66
C THR A 284 -5.56 15.64 -9.68
N ALA A 285 -4.99 15.39 -8.50
CA ALA A 285 -3.71 14.71 -8.34
C ALA A 285 -3.88 13.38 -7.61
N ARG A 286 -3.59 12.26 -8.26
CA ARG A 286 -3.74 10.90 -7.67
C ARG A 286 -2.43 10.10 -7.76
N PRO A 287 -1.98 9.48 -6.67
CA PRO A 287 -0.86 8.54 -6.70
C PRO A 287 -1.29 7.19 -7.29
N ILE A 288 -0.32 6.41 -7.76
CA ILE A 288 -0.59 5.14 -8.46
C ILE A 288 -1.29 4.10 -7.58
N TYR A 289 -1.02 4.06 -6.27
CA TYR A 289 -1.63 3.08 -5.37
C TYR A 289 -3.13 3.33 -5.18
N GLU A 290 -3.60 4.58 -5.21
CA GLU A 290 -5.04 4.88 -5.13
C GLU A 290 -5.77 4.39 -6.38
N ILE A 291 -5.14 4.53 -7.55
CA ILE A 291 -5.68 4.01 -8.81
C ILE A 291 -5.68 2.47 -8.79
N ALA A 292 -4.68 1.85 -8.16
CA ALA A 292 -4.60 0.40 -8.03
C ALA A 292 -5.65 -0.19 -7.07
N HIS A 293 -5.96 0.50 -5.97
CA HIS A 293 -7.01 0.13 -5.02
C HIS A 293 -8.42 0.36 -5.54
N ALA A 294 -8.60 1.31 -6.47
CA ALA A 294 -9.90 1.55 -7.09
C ALA A 294 -10.37 0.34 -7.91
N THR A 295 -11.67 0.27 -8.16
CA THR A 295 -12.20 -0.77 -9.05
C THR A 295 -11.66 -0.60 -10.48
N LEU A 296 -11.57 -1.68 -11.25
CA LEU A 296 -11.13 -1.64 -12.65
C LEU A 296 -11.99 -0.71 -13.50
N ARG A 297 -13.28 -0.54 -13.15
CA ARG A 297 -14.16 0.46 -13.75
C ARG A 297 -13.68 1.88 -13.48
N GLU A 298 -13.44 2.20 -12.21
CA GLU A 298 -12.99 3.53 -11.79
C GLU A 298 -11.59 3.85 -12.33
N ALA A 299 -10.68 2.88 -12.29
CA ALA A 299 -9.35 3.00 -12.87
C ALA A 299 -9.42 3.31 -14.37
N GLN A 300 -10.30 2.64 -15.12
CA GLN A 300 -10.50 2.95 -16.54
C GLN A 300 -10.99 4.38 -16.75
N GLN A 301 -11.98 4.83 -15.96
CA GLN A 301 -12.48 6.21 -16.03
C GLN A 301 -11.39 7.25 -15.76
N VAL A 302 -10.48 6.96 -14.83
CA VAL A 302 -9.32 7.82 -14.55
C VAL A 302 -8.44 7.97 -15.80
N PHE A 303 -8.06 6.87 -16.44
CA PHE A 303 -7.16 6.94 -17.61
C PHE A 303 -7.84 7.46 -18.88
N ASP A 304 -9.13 7.16 -19.11
CA ASP A 304 -9.90 7.71 -20.23
C ASP A 304 -10.05 9.24 -20.12
N GLY A 305 -10.21 9.74 -18.89
CA GLY A 305 -10.34 11.16 -18.56
C GLY A 305 -9.01 11.91 -18.44
N LEU A 306 -7.90 11.20 -18.19
CA LEU A 306 -6.60 11.81 -17.91
C LEU A 306 -6.15 12.71 -19.07
N ARG A 307 -5.88 13.99 -18.76
CA ARG A 307 -5.23 14.92 -19.68
C ARG A 307 -3.90 15.35 -19.11
N LEU A 308 -2.85 15.18 -19.92
CA LEU A 308 -1.49 15.61 -19.62
C LEU A 308 -1.12 16.76 -20.57
N GLN A 309 -0.12 17.56 -20.20
CA GLN A 309 0.34 18.71 -20.99
C GLN A 309 1.84 18.63 -21.31
N GLY A 310 2.21 19.16 -22.48
CA GLY A 310 3.60 19.31 -22.94
C GLY A 310 4.28 17.97 -23.23
N ALA A 311 5.61 17.93 -23.10
CA ALA A 311 6.42 16.75 -23.39
C ALA A 311 5.98 15.49 -22.60
N LYS A 312 5.43 15.66 -21.39
CA LYS A 312 4.92 14.54 -20.58
C LYS A 312 3.75 13.83 -21.27
N ALA A 313 2.88 14.57 -21.95
CA ALA A 313 1.74 14.01 -22.66
C ALA A 313 2.19 13.16 -23.85
N GLU A 314 3.13 13.67 -24.64
CA GLU A 314 3.66 12.97 -25.82
C GLU A 314 4.38 11.67 -25.45
N ILE A 315 5.18 11.69 -24.37
CA ILE A 315 5.89 10.50 -23.88
C ILE A 315 4.91 9.46 -23.32
N ALA A 316 3.90 9.90 -22.58
CA ALA A 316 2.98 9.01 -21.89
C ALA A 316 1.81 8.50 -22.75
N ASP A 317 1.50 9.13 -23.89
CA ASP A 317 0.32 8.82 -24.72
C ASP A 317 0.19 7.32 -25.04
N LYS A 318 1.27 6.70 -25.53
CA LYS A 318 1.27 5.25 -25.84
C LYS A 318 1.00 4.40 -24.60
N VAL A 319 1.59 4.75 -23.47
CA VAL A 319 1.45 4.01 -22.20
C VAL A 319 0.02 4.14 -21.67
N VAL A 320 -0.55 5.35 -21.68
CA VAL A 320 -1.91 5.61 -21.21
C VAL A 320 -2.94 4.88 -22.07
N ARG A 321 -2.75 4.86 -23.40
CA ARG A 321 -3.62 4.09 -24.31
C ARG A 321 -3.55 2.59 -24.04
N GLU A 322 -2.35 2.06 -23.83
CA GLU A 322 -2.14 0.64 -23.52
C GLU A 322 -2.81 0.25 -22.19
N ILE A 323 -2.65 1.08 -21.15
CA ILE A 323 -3.30 0.87 -19.85
C ILE A 323 -4.83 0.88 -20.01
N SER A 324 -5.37 1.90 -20.69
CA SER A 324 -6.81 2.05 -20.91
C SER A 324 -7.39 0.86 -21.69
N SER A 325 -6.67 0.37 -22.70
CA SER A 325 -7.06 -0.81 -23.46
C SER A 325 -7.10 -2.07 -22.60
N ARG A 326 -6.08 -2.31 -21.76
CA ARG A 326 -6.04 -3.47 -20.86
C ARG A 326 -7.15 -3.44 -19.82
N LEU A 327 -7.40 -2.27 -19.22
CA LEU A 327 -8.49 -2.07 -18.28
C LEU A 327 -9.84 -2.32 -18.94
N LYS A 328 -10.02 -1.83 -20.16
CA LYS A 328 -11.23 -2.09 -20.96
C LYS A 328 -11.45 -3.58 -21.17
N PHE A 329 -10.43 -4.35 -21.59
CA PHE A 329 -10.58 -5.80 -21.79
C PHE A 329 -10.99 -6.52 -20.51
N LEU A 330 -10.42 -6.15 -19.36
CA LEU A 330 -10.81 -6.72 -18.07
C LEU A 330 -12.26 -6.37 -17.70
N ASN A 331 -12.70 -5.14 -18.00
CA ASN A 331 -14.08 -4.71 -17.78
C ASN A 331 -15.07 -5.39 -18.73
N ASP A 332 -14.69 -5.63 -19.98
CA ASP A 332 -15.50 -6.29 -21.01
C ASP A 332 -15.77 -7.76 -20.65
N VAL A 333 -14.81 -8.44 -20.01
CA VAL A 333 -15.00 -9.80 -19.44
C VAL A 333 -15.70 -9.79 -18.06
N GLY A 334 -16.25 -8.66 -17.62
CA GLY A 334 -17.08 -8.58 -16.41
C GLY A 334 -16.31 -8.54 -15.08
N LEU A 335 -15.01 -8.21 -15.08
CA LEU A 335 -14.20 -8.10 -13.85
C LEU A 335 -14.22 -6.70 -13.24
N ASN A 336 -15.16 -5.87 -13.63
CA ASN A 336 -15.18 -4.44 -13.34
C ASN A 336 -15.31 -4.05 -11.85
N TYR A 337 -15.57 -5.01 -10.97
CA TYR A 337 -15.67 -4.83 -9.52
C TYR A 337 -14.36 -5.16 -8.78
N LEU A 338 -13.39 -5.78 -9.48
CA LEU A 338 -12.06 -6.06 -8.91
C LEU A 338 -11.22 -4.79 -8.85
N SER A 339 -10.22 -4.79 -7.98
CA SER A 339 -9.12 -3.82 -7.97
C SER A 339 -7.84 -4.44 -8.54
N LEU A 340 -6.87 -3.62 -8.92
CA LEU A 340 -5.59 -4.09 -9.47
C LEU A 340 -4.67 -4.69 -8.39
N ASP A 341 -4.87 -4.32 -7.13
CA ASP A 341 -4.07 -4.77 -5.99
C ASP A 341 -4.63 -6.02 -5.28
N ARG A 342 -5.79 -6.53 -5.72
CA ARG A 342 -6.40 -7.75 -5.16
C ARG A 342 -5.42 -8.92 -5.27
N SER A 343 -5.25 -9.66 -4.18
CA SER A 343 -4.37 -10.83 -4.15
C SER A 343 -4.86 -11.92 -5.10
N ALA A 344 -3.94 -12.48 -5.89
CA ALA A 344 -4.21 -13.55 -6.84
C ALA A 344 -4.79 -14.80 -6.16
N ASP A 345 -4.36 -15.09 -4.92
CA ASP A 345 -4.82 -16.25 -4.15
C ASP A 345 -6.29 -16.16 -3.72
N THR A 346 -6.87 -14.95 -3.77
CA THR A 346 -8.27 -14.72 -3.40
C THR A 346 -9.21 -14.78 -4.60
N LEU A 347 -8.69 -14.97 -5.82
CA LEU A 347 -9.50 -15.04 -7.03
C LEU A 347 -10.16 -16.43 -7.16
N SER A 348 -11.42 -16.43 -7.54
CA SER A 348 -12.11 -17.65 -7.97
C SER A 348 -11.52 -18.18 -9.29
N GLY A 349 -11.74 -19.46 -9.56
CA GLY A 349 -11.30 -20.08 -10.83
C GLY A 349 -11.82 -19.35 -12.06
N GLY A 350 -13.11 -18.96 -12.06
CA GLY A 350 -13.71 -18.17 -13.14
C GLY A 350 -13.11 -16.77 -13.28
N GLU A 351 -12.81 -16.07 -12.18
CA GLU A 351 -12.11 -14.78 -12.22
C GLU A 351 -10.72 -14.92 -12.85
N ALA A 352 -9.92 -15.90 -12.39
CA ALA A 352 -8.57 -16.15 -12.91
C ALA A 352 -8.59 -16.51 -14.41
N GLN A 353 -9.55 -17.33 -14.84
CA GLN A 353 -9.75 -17.69 -16.24
C GLN A 353 -10.10 -16.46 -17.09
N ARG A 354 -10.98 -15.58 -16.61
CA ARG A 354 -11.35 -14.35 -17.33
C ARG A 354 -10.21 -13.34 -17.40
N ILE A 355 -9.37 -13.22 -16.36
CA ILE A 355 -8.13 -12.43 -16.42
C ILE A 355 -7.20 -12.96 -17.51
N ARG A 356 -7.05 -14.29 -17.60
CA ARG A 356 -6.25 -14.92 -18.65
C ARG A 356 -6.83 -14.61 -20.03
N LEU A 357 -8.15 -14.72 -20.22
CA LEU A 357 -8.82 -14.39 -21.48
C LEU A 357 -8.58 -12.92 -21.88
N ALA A 358 -8.82 -11.97 -20.98
CA ALA A 358 -8.55 -10.55 -21.21
C ALA A 358 -7.09 -10.29 -21.61
N SER A 359 -6.15 -10.98 -20.97
CA SER A 359 -4.72 -10.88 -21.29
C SER A 359 -4.39 -11.42 -22.68
N GLN A 360 -5.08 -12.48 -23.12
CA GLN A 360 -4.90 -13.03 -24.47
C GLN A 360 -5.48 -12.10 -25.54
N ILE A 361 -6.63 -11.49 -25.31
CA ILE A 361 -7.22 -10.51 -26.23
C ILE A 361 -6.28 -9.30 -26.38
N GLY A 362 -5.73 -8.81 -25.27
CA GLY A 362 -4.77 -7.71 -25.28
C GLY A 362 -3.42 -8.03 -25.92
N SER A 363 -3.10 -9.31 -26.16
CA SER A 363 -1.85 -9.68 -26.84
C SER A 363 -1.84 -9.38 -28.34
N GLY A 364 -3.03 -9.20 -28.94
CA GLY A 364 -3.16 -8.93 -30.37
C GLY A 364 -2.67 -10.07 -31.29
N LEU A 365 -2.55 -11.30 -30.76
CA LEU A 365 -2.13 -12.45 -31.53
C LEU A 365 -3.19 -12.83 -32.59
N THR A 366 -2.71 -13.29 -33.74
CA THR A 366 -3.53 -13.76 -34.88
C THR A 366 -3.08 -15.16 -35.27
N GLY A 367 -3.98 -15.97 -35.85
CA GLY A 367 -3.68 -17.35 -36.23
C GLY A 367 -3.54 -18.32 -35.05
N VAL A 368 -4.03 -17.95 -33.86
CA VAL A 368 -4.03 -18.80 -32.67
C VAL A 368 -5.36 -19.55 -32.55
N MET A 369 -5.31 -20.81 -32.08
CA MET A 369 -6.50 -21.54 -31.68
C MET A 369 -6.64 -21.50 -30.16
N TYR A 370 -7.66 -20.80 -29.66
CA TYR A 370 -8.01 -20.74 -28.26
C TYR A 370 -8.99 -21.86 -27.93
N VAL A 371 -8.64 -22.69 -26.95
CA VAL A 371 -9.51 -23.73 -26.40
C VAL A 371 -9.90 -23.31 -24.99
N LEU A 372 -11.19 -23.06 -24.76
CA LEU A 372 -11.73 -22.61 -23.49
C LEU A 372 -12.67 -23.66 -22.89
N ASP A 373 -12.56 -23.84 -21.59
CA ASP A 373 -13.37 -24.77 -20.80
C ASP A 373 -14.36 -23.97 -19.95
N GLU A 374 -15.65 -24.01 -20.31
CA GLU A 374 -16.77 -23.37 -19.62
C GLU A 374 -16.52 -21.92 -19.12
N PRO A 375 -16.20 -20.96 -20.02
CA PRO A 375 -15.90 -19.59 -19.64
C PRO A 375 -17.07 -18.83 -18.99
N SER A 376 -18.31 -19.34 -19.07
CA SER A 376 -19.49 -18.76 -18.40
C SER A 376 -19.57 -19.09 -16.90
N ILE A 377 -18.73 -19.99 -16.36
CA ILE A 377 -18.77 -20.39 -14.94
C ILE A 377 -18.64 -19.17 -14.02
N GLY A 378 -19.57 -19.07 -13.07
CA GLY A 378 -19.58 -18.02 -12.05
C GLY A 378 -19.86 -16.63 -12.62
N LEU A 379 -20.39 -16.54 -13.85
CA LEU A 379 -20.83 -15.31 -14.47
C LEU A 379 -22.34 -15.13 -14.29
N HIS A 380 -22.79 -13.90 -14.09
CA HIS A 380 -24.21 -13.59 -14.06
C HIS A 380 -24.77 -13.54 -15.50
N GLN A 381 -26.01 -13.99 -15.73
CA GLN A 381 -26.60 -14.07 -17.09
C GLN A 381 -26.48 -12.75 -17.88
N ARG A 382 -26.68 -11.61 -17.20
CA ARG A 382 -26.56 -10.27 -17.78
C ARG A 382 -25.19 -9.99 -18.42
N ASP A 383 -24.12 -10.58 -17.91
CA ASP A 383 -22.77 -10.33 -18.41
C ASP A 383 -22.38 -11.35 -19.50
N ASN A 384 -23.21 -12.37 -19.76
CA ASN A 384 -22.94 -13.43 -20.73
C ASN A 384 -22.88 -12.89 -22.18
N ASP A 385 -23.77 -11.95 -22.52
CA ASP A 385 -23.74 -11.25 -23.80
C ASP A 385 -22.40 -10.55 -24.08
N ARG A 386 -21.77 -10.00 -23.03
CA ARG A 386 -20.46 -9.34 -23.13
C ARG A 386 -19.34 -10.35 -23.35
N LEU A 387 -19.39 -11.49 -22.66
CA LEU A 387 -18.46 -12.59 -22.89
C LEU A 387 -18.57 -13.10 -24.33
N ILE A 388 -19.79 -13.35 -24.82
CA ILE A 388 -20.04 -13.76 -26.21
C ILE A 388 -19.48 -12.74 -27.20
N ALA A 389 -19.73 -11.44 -26.99
CA ALA A 389 -19.19 -10.38 -27.84
C ALA A 389 -17.66 -10.38 -27.86
N THR A 390 -17.05 -10.62 -26.70
CA THR A 390 -15.60 -10.69 -26.54
C THR A 390 -15.00 -11.90 -27.26
N LEU A 391 -15.63 -13.07 -27.18
CA LEU A 391 -15.18 -14.28 -27.89
C LEU A 391 -15.32 -14.12 -29.42
N LYS A 392 -16.41 -13.49 -29.87
CA LYS A 392 -16.58 -13.13 -31.29
C LYS A 392 -15.50 -12.17 -31.75
N HIS A 393 -15.17 -11.16 -30.95
CA HIS A 393 -14.07 -10.25 -31.26
C HIS A 393 -12.73 -10.98 -31.38
N LEU A 394 -12.43 -11.90 -30.45
CA LEU A 394 -11.20 -12.70 -30.50
C LEU A 394 -11.10 -13.52 -31.79
N ARG A 395 -12.22 -14.14 -32.21
CA ARG A 395 -12.35 -14.84 -33.50
C ARG A 395 -12.13 -13.88 -34.68
N ASP A 396 -12.81 -12.73 -34.68
CA ASP A 396 -12.81 -11.76 -35.79
C ASP A 396 -11.45 -11.09 -36.02
N ILE A 397 -10.57 -11.07 -35.01
CA ILE A 397 -9.16 -10.66 -35.14
C ILE A 397 -8.33 -11.68 -35.96
N GLY A 398 -8.90 -12.83 -36.31
CA GLY A 398 -8.24 -13.86 -37.14
C GLY A 398 -7.79 -15.08 -36.34
N ASN A 399 -8.49 -15.40 -35.25
CA ASN A 399 -8.23 -16.57 -34.42
C ASN A 399 -9.37 -17.58 -34.53
N SER A 400 -9.11 -18.82 -34.13
CA SER A 400 -10.13 -19.85 -33.95
C SER A 400 -10.44 -20.01 -32.47
N VAL A 401 -11.72 -20.06 -32.11
CA VAL A 401 -12.16 -20.16 -30.72
C VAL A 401 -13.02 -21.42 -30.57
N LEU A 402 -12.51 -22.41 -29.83
CA LEU A 402 -13.20 -23.65 -29.47
C LEU A 402 -13.60 -23.56 -28.00
N VAL A 403 -14.89 -23.63 -27.73
CA VAL A 403 -15.44 -23.46 -26.37
C VAL A 403 -16.23 -24.70 -26.01
N VAL A 404 -15.91 -25.29 -24.85
CA VAL A 404 -16.74 -26.30 -24.20
C VAL A 404 -17.74 -25.57 -23.33
N GLU A 405 -19.03 -25.69 -23.63
CA GLU A 405 -20.10 -24.96 -22.94
C GLU A 405 -21.39 -25.75 -22.89
N HIS A 406 -22.21 -25.39 -21.90
CA HIS A 406 -23.57 -25.89 -21.74
C HIS A 406 -24.61 -24.74 -21.68
N ASP A 407 -24.16 -23.48 -21.71
CA ASP A 407 -25.03 -22.31 -21.77
C ASP A 407 -25.75 -22.15 -23.12
N GLU A 408 -27.05 -21.86 -23.05
CA GLU A 408 -27.92 -21.79 -24.23
C GLU A 408 -27.58 -20.60 -25.13
N ASP A 409 -27.30 -19.43 -24.56
CA ASP A 409 -27.01 -18.20 -25.31
C ASP A 409 -25.69 -18.34 -26.08
N MET A 410 -24.68 -18.95 -25.48
CA MET A 410 -23.40 -19.27 -26.13
C MET A 410 -23.59 -20.25 -27.29
N ILE A 411 -24.34 -21.35 -27.08
CA ILE A 411 -24.62 -22.35 -28.13
C ILE A 411 -25.38 -21.70 -29.29
N ARG A 412 -26.35 -20.83 -29.02
CA ARG A 412 -27.10 -20.08 -30.04
C ARG A 412 -26.22 -19.09 -30.79
N ALA A 413 -25.23 -18.50 -30.13
CA ALA A 413 -24.31 -17.52 -30.71
C ALA A 413 -23.16 -18.13 -31.53
N ALA A 414 -22.89 -19.43 -31.37
CA ALA A 414 -21.80 -20.12 -32.03
C ALA A 414 -21.99 -20.26 -33.56
N ASP A 415 -20.90 -20.11 -34.31
CA ASP A 415 -20.91 -20.33 -35.76
C ASP A 415 -21.09 -21.82 -36.11
N HIS A 416 -20.53 -22.69 -35.27
CA HIS A 416 -20.58 -24.14 -35.40
C HIS A 416 -20.73 -24.78 -34.02
N VAL A 417 -21.57 -25.82 -33.93
CA VAL A 417 -21.82 -26.58 -32.70
C VAL A 417 -21.47 -28.03 -32.95
N ILE A 418 -20.73 -28.64 -32.00
CA ILE A 418 -20.42 -30.07 -31.98
C ILE A 418 -21.01 -30.64 -30.70
N ASP A 419 -21.92 -31.59 -30.83
CA ASP A 419 -22.63 -32.23 -29.73
C ASP A 419 -22.05 -33.62 -29.46
N MET A 420 -21.65 -33.84 -28.21
CA MET A 420 -20.82 -34.97 -27.79
C MET A 420 -21.59 -35.93 -26.89
N GLY A 421 -21.76 -37.18 -27.36
CA GLY A 421 -22.12 -38.38 -26.58
C GLY A 421 -23.55 -38.41 -26.01
N PRO A 422 -24.32 -39.51 -26.19
CA PRO A 422 -25.67 -39.61 -25.60
C PRO A 422 -25.66 -39.84 -24.08
N GLY A 423 -24.48 -39.83 -23.44
CA GLY A 423 -24.25 -40.05 -22.01
C GLY A 423 -22.76 -39.91 -21.66
N ALA A 424 -22.40 -40.19 -20.41
CA ALA A 424 -21.03 -40.06 -19.90
C ALA A 424 -20.21 -41.37 -20.00
N GLY A 425 -18.88 -41.26 -19.88
CA GLY A 425 -17.97 -42.41 -19.81
C GLY A 425 -18.00 -43.29 -21.06
N VAL A 426 -18.12 -44.61 -20.88
CA VAL A 426 -18.13 -45.60 -21.97
C VAL A 426 -19.32 -45.45 -22.94
N HIS A 427 -20.37 -44.74 -22.51
CA HIS A 427 -21.55 -44.45 -23.33
C HIS A 427 -21.44 -43.13 -24.11
N GLY A 428 -20.38 -42.35 -23.86
CA GLY A 428 -20.11 -41.07 -24.51
C GLY A 428 -19.06 -41.15 -25.63
N GLY A 429 -18.30 -40.06 -25.82
CA GLY A 429 -17.13 -40.03 -26.70
C GLY A 429 -17.41 -40.12 -28.20
N ARG A 430 -18.66 -39.92 -28.63
CA ARG A 430 -19.06 -39.92 -30.05
C ARG A 430 -19.71 -38.58 -30.40
N VAL A 431 -19.41 -38.04 -31.58
CA VAL A 431 -20.13 -36.87 -32.10
C VAL A 431 -21.54 -37.32 -32.50
N ILE A 432 -22.56 -36.82 -31.82
CA ILE A 432 -23.97 -37.13 -32.14
C ILE A 432 -24.45 -36.26 -33.30
N ALA A 433 -24.07 -34.98 -33.27
CA ALA A 433 -24.45 -34.01 -34.26
C ALA A 433 -23.39 -32.90 -34.36
N GLN A 434 -23.24 -32.35 -35.56
CA GLN A 434 -22.39 -31.19 -35.79
C GLN A 434 -22.97 -30.34 -36.93
N GLY A 435 -22.79 -29.03 -36.87
CA GLY A 435 -23.26 -28.12 -37.90
C GLY A 435 -23.40 -26.68 -37.41
N ALA A 436 -23.86 -25.79 -38.30
CA ALA A 436 -24.17 -24.43 -37.92
C ALA A 436 -25.31 -24.37 -36.90
N SER A 437 -25.20 -23.51 -35.87
CA SER A 437 -26.17 -23.43 -34.75
C SER A 437 -27.64 -23.29 -35.22
N ARG A 438 -27.88 -22.49 -36.27
CA ARG A 438 -29.21 -22.32 -36.89
C ARG A 438 -29.83 -23.61 -37.44
N THR A 439 -29.01 -24.54 -37.89
CA THR A 439 -29.44 -25.83 -38.45
C THR A 439 -29.54 -26.89 -37.36
N TYR A 440 -28.72 -26.77 -36.31
CA TYR A 440 -28.72 -27.63 -35.14
C TYR A 440 -30.05 -27.56 -34.37
N ALA A 441 -30.60 -26.37 -34.15
CA ALA A 441 -31.86 -26.15 -33.43
C ALA A 441 -33.13 -26.73 -34.11
N ARG A 442 -33.05 -27.19 -35.36
CA ARG A 442 -34.20 -27.66 -36.15
C ARG A 442 -34.35 -29.18 -36.22
N ARG A 443 -33.51 -29.97 -35.53
CA ARG A 443 -33.62 -31.44 -35.54
C ARG A 443 -34.60 -31.88 -34.44
N PRO A 444 -35.81 -32.40 -34.78
CA PRO A 444 -36.88 -32.63 -33.82
C PRO A 444 -36.77 -33.92 -33.00
N ASN A 445 -35.75 -34.75 -33.22
CA ASN A 445 -35.62 -36.04 -32.53
C ASN A 445 -34.51 -35.97 -31.48
N ARG A 446 -34.89 -35.49 -30.29
CA ARG A 446 -34.31 -35.91 -29.02
C ARG A 446 -35.43 -36.40 -28.13
#